data_AF-A0A0A9YV59-F1
#
_entry.id   AF-A0A0A9YV59-F1
#
_cell.length_a   1.000
_cell.length_b   1.000
_cell.length_c   1.000
_cell.angle_alpha   90.00
_cell.angle_beta   90.00
_cell.angle_gamma   90.00
#
_symmetry.space_group_name_H-M   'P 1'
#
loop_
_entity.id
_entity.type
_entity.pdbx_description
1 polymer ?
#
loop_
_entity_poly.entity_id
_entity_poly.type
_entity_poly.pdbx_seq_one_letter_code
_entity_poly.pdbx_strand_id
1 'polypeptide(L)'
;DPIQYFSLDTVTYGLRCSPFLAQRVLHQLAHDEGHQYPDAAQALLHPTYVDDVAYGCDTPEQLVDLKNQLINLLAKGGFELDKWSTNYPPLLANQPLSQQRVPIQV
;
A
#
# COMPACT_ATOMS: atom_id res chain seq x y z
N ASP A 1 0.15 -39.09 -14.78
CA ASP A 1 0.34 -37.87 -15.59
C ASP A 1 1.81 -37.51 -15.75
N PRO A 2 2.23 -36.94 -16.89
CA PRO A 2 3.60 -36.49 -17.10
C PRO A 2 3.92 -35.24 -16.26
N ILE A 3 5.21 -35.04 -15.96
CA ILE A 3 5.71 -33.88 -15.21
C ILE A 3 5.55 -32.61 -16.05
N GLN A 4 5.05 -31.54 -15.43
CA GLN A 4 4.87 -30.21 -16.04
C GLN A 4 5.78 -29.19 -15.34
N TYR A 5 6.30 -28.24 -16.10
CA TYR A 5 7.11 -27.12 -15.60
C TYR A 5 6.34 -25.81 -15.78
N PHE A 6 6.42 -24.93 -14.79
CA PHE A 6 5.78 -23.62 -14.80
C PHE A 6 6.82 -22.53 -14.53
N SER A 7 6.61 -21.35 -15.10
CA SER A 7 7.41 -20.14 -14.85
C SER A 7 6.53 -19.08 -14.17
N LEU A 8 7.16 -18.23 -13.37
CA LEU A 8 6.51 -17.08 -12.75
C LEU A 8 6.87 -15.84 -13.55
N ASP A 9 5.87 -15.10 -14.01
CA ASP A 9 6.05 -13.92 -14.87
C ASP A 9 5.99 -12.60 -14.08
N THR A 10 5.83 -12.68 -12.76
CA THR A 10 5.76 -11.54 -11.84
C THR A 10 6.82 -11.62 -10.77
N VAL A 11 7.12 -10.48 -10.13
CA VAL A 11 7.95 -10.45 -8.93
C VAL A 11 7.20 -11.19 -7.82
N THR A 12 7.70 -12.35 -7.40
CA THR A 12 6.99 -13.21 -6.46
C THR A 12 7.49 -13.06 -5.04
N TYR A 13 6.65 -13.42 -4.08
CA TYR A 13 7.07 -13.56 -2.69
C TYR A 13 8.20 -14.58 -2.54
N GLY A 14 9.06 -14.38 -1.54
CA GLY A 14 10.12 -15.33 -1.16
C GLY A 14 11.44 -15.21 -1.95
N LEU A 15 11.50 -14.41 -3.02
CA LEU A 15 12.79 -14.10 -3.65
C LEU A 15 13.50 -13.00 -2.85
N ARG A 16 14.81 -13.15 -2.67
CA ARG A 16 15.65 -12.21 -1.90
C ARG A 16 15.58 -10.78 -2.44
N CYS A 17 15.38 -10.60 -3.75
CA CYS A 17 15.33 -9.30 -4.40
C CYS A 17 13.94 -8.66 -4.45
N SER A 18 12.86 -9.42 -4.25
CA SER A 18 11.49 -8.92 -4.41
C SER A 18 11.16 -7.70 -3.56
N PRO A 19 11.54 -7.63 -2.27
CA PRO A 19 11.28 -6.44 -1.44
C PRO A 19 11.89 -5.18 -2.01
N PHE A 20 13.14 -5.26 -2.48
CA PHE A 20 13.84 -4.12 -3.05
C PHE A 20 13.18 -3.65 -4.35
N LEU A 21 12.77 -4.59 -5.21
CA LEU A 21 12.09 -4.27 -6.47
C LEU A 21 10.72 -3.63 -6.21
N ALA A 22 9.92 -4.19 -5.30
CA ALA A 22 8.62 -3.65 -4.92
C ALA A 22 8.75 -2.21 -4.39
N GLN A 23 9.67 -1.98 -3.45
CA GLN A 23 9.93 -0.66 -2.90
C GLN A 23 10.40 0.35 -3.96
N ARG A 24 11.28 -0.08 -4.88
CA ARG A 24 11.79 0.79 -5.96
C ARG A 24 10.68 1.26 -6.90
N VAL A 25 9.69 0.41 -7.17
CA VAL A 25 8.52 0.76 -8.00
C VAL A 25 7.66 1.80 -7.29
N LEU A 26 7.37 1.62 -5.99
CA LEU A 26 6.62 2.60 -5.21
C LEU A 26 7.34 3.96 -5.14
N HIS A 27 8.66 3.96 -4.95
CA HIS A 27 9.45 5.20 -4.96
C HIS A 27 9.43 5.87 -6.34
N GLN A 28 9.47 5.11 -7.43
CA GLN A 28 9.36 5.68 -8.79
C GLN A 28 8.00 6.33 -9.00
N LEU A 29 6.93 5.64 -8.59
CA LEU A 29 5.57 6.17 -8.69
C LEU A 29 5.40 7.47 -7.91
N ALA A 30 5.95 7.54 -6.69
CA ALA A 30 5.96 8.76 -5.90
C ALA A 30 6.75 9.90 -6.56
N HIS A 31 7.83 9.60 -7.29
CA HIS A 31 8.59 10.61 -8.03
C HIS A 31 7.83 11.12 -9.26
N ASP A 32 7.21 10.23 -10.02
CA ASP A 32 6.56 10.55 -11.29
C ASP A 32 5.22 11.26 -11.07
N GLU A 33 4.39 10.75 -10.16
CA GLU A 33 2.99 11.17 -9.97
C GLU A 33 2.74 11.86 -8.63
N GLY A 34 3.69 11.81 -7.69
CA GLY A 34 3.50 12.29 -6.32
C GLY A 34 3.35 13.80 -6.17
N HIS A 35 3.68 14.59 -7.19
CA HIS A 35 3.49 16.05 -7.17
C HIS A 35 2.02 16.47 -6.95
N GLN A 36 1.05 15.63 -7.31
CA GLN A 36 -0.38 15.85 -7.06
C GLN A 36 -0.84 15.35 -5.68
N TYR A 37 -0.02 14.52 -5.01
CA TYR A 37 -0.37 13.79 -3.80
C TYR A 37 0.80 13.83 -2.80
N PRO A 38 1.17 15.03 -2.29
CA PRO A 38 2.41 15.22 -1.54
C PRO A 38 2.51 14.37 -0.27
N ASP A 39 1.40 14.18 0.46
CA ASP A 39 1.40 13.40 1.71
C ASP A 39 1.55 11.91 1.41
N ALA A 40 0.86 11.42 0.38
CA ALA A 40 1.01 10.04 -0.06
C ALA A 40 2.40 9.77 -0.65
N ALA A 41 2.97 10.70 -1.41
CA ALA A 41 4.32 10.59 -1.93
C ALA A 41 5.34 10.49 -0.80
N GLN A 42 5.21 11.34 0.24
CA GLN A 42 6.06 11.26 1.42
C GLN A 42 5.89 9.93 2.17
N ALA A 43 4.67 9.42 2.27
CA ALA A 43 4.38 8.13 2.89
C ALA A 43 5.00 6.96 2.11
N LEU A 44 4.98 6.98 0.77
CA LEU A 44 5.59 5.94 -0.08
C LEU A 44 7.11 6.02 -0.13
N LEU A 45 7.70 7.18 0.15
CA LEU A 45 9.16 7.36 0.23
C LEU A 45 9.74 7.00 1.61
N HIS A 46 8.89 6.87 2.63
CA HIS A 46 9.26 6.28 3.91
C HIS A 46 9.32 4.74 3.82
N PRO A 47 10.11 4.07 4.66
CA PRO A 47 10.25 2.62 4.59
C PRO A 47 8.90 1.93 4.80
N THR A 48 8.39 1.30 3.74
CA THR A 48 7.26 0.37 3.77
C THR A 48 7.76 -1.03 4.11
N TYR A 49 6.95 -1.84 4.80
CA TYR A 49 7.29 -3.24 5.04
C TYR A 49 6.79 -4.09 3.88
N VAL A 50 7.59 -4.14 2.81
CA VAL A 50 7.31 -4.87 1.54
C VAL A 50 5.98 -4.45 0.91
N ASP A 51 4.87 -4.99 1.40
CA ASP A 51 3.51 -4.80 0.90
C ASP A 51 2.64 -3.93 1.85
N ASP A 52 3.09 -3.69 3.10
CA ASP A 52 2.36 -2.93 4.10
C ASP A 52 2.89 -1.47 4.19
N VAL A 53 1.98 -0.51 4.02
CA VAL A 53 2.23 0.93 4.26
C VAL A 53 1.71 1.26 5.67
N ALA A 54 2.63 1.57 6.59
CA ALA A 54 2.29 2.02 7.94
C ALA A 54 2.65 3.50 8.09
N TYR A 55 1.65 4.37 8.23
CA TYR A 55 1.84 5.81 8.36
C TYR A 55 0.80 6.42 9.31
N GLY A 56 1.16 7.52 9.96
CA GLY A 56 0.31 8.23 10.92
C GLY A 56 0.31 9.73 10.69
N CYS A 57 -0.74 10.40 11.18
CA CYS A 57 -0.92 11.85 11.11
C CYS A 57 -1.27 12.40 12.49
N ASP A 58 -1.07 13.71 12.69
CA ASP A 58 -1.36 14.38 13.97
C ASP A 58 -2.86 14.62 14.19
N THR A 59 -3.64 14.67 13.11
CA THR A 59 -5.08 14.95 13.14
C THR A 59 -5.90 13.93 12.32
N PRO A 60 -7.17 13.66 12.71
CA PRO A 60 -8.07 12.81 11.92
C PRO A 60 -8.30 13.30 10.49
N GLU A 61 -8.37 14.61 10.27
CA GLU A 61 -8.59 15.21 8.95
C GLU A 61 -7.44 14.90 8.01
N GLN A 62 -6.19 15.07 8.48
CA GLN A 62 -4.99 14.69 7.73
C GLN A 62 -4.94 13.19 7.42
N LEU A 63 -5.47 12.34 8.32
CA LEU A 63 -5.52 10.89 8.12
C LEU A 63 -6.48 10.51 6.98
N VAL A 64 -7.63 11.18 6.91
CA VAL A 64 -8.61 11.01 5.82
C VAL A 64 -8.02 11.48 4.49
N ASP A 65 -7.37 12.64 4.48
CA ASP A 65 -6.74 13.19 3.29
C ASP A 65 -5.60 12.31 2.79
N LEU A 66 -4.72 11.86 3.69
CA LEU A 66 -3.63 10.93 3.37
C LEU A 66 -4.17 9.63 2.76
N LYS A 67 -5.22 9.05 3.35
CA LYS A 67 -5.85 7.84 2.82
C LYS A 67 -6.33 8.04 1.38
N ASN A 68 -7.01 9.15 1.11
CA ASN A 68 -7.51 9.46 -0.23
C ASN A 68 -6.37 9.70 -1.22
N GLN A 69 -5.32 10.41 -0.81
CA GLN A 69 -4.13 10.62 -1.61
C GLN A 69 -3.42 9.30 -1.93
N LEU A 70 -3.30 8.38 -0.96
CA LEU A 70 -2.69 7.05 -1.16
C LEU A 70 -3.46 6.23 -2.18
N ILE A 71 -4.79 6.16 -2.06
CA ILE A 71 -5.66 5.47 -3.02
C ILE A 71 -5.44 6.02 -4.44
N ASN A 72 -5.45 7.35 -4.58
CA ASN A 72 -5.34 8.00 -5.89
C ASN A 72 -3.94 7.85 -6.50
N LEU A 73 -2.88 8.02 -5.71
CA LEU A 73 -1.49 7.87 -6.17
C LEU A 73 -1.20 6.43 -6.59
N LEU A 74 -1.57 5.45 -5.76
CA LEU A 74 -1.34 4.03 -6.05
C LEU A 74 -2.15 3.55 -7.25
N ALA A 75 -3.36 4.08 -7.46
CA ALA A 75 -4.13 3.81 -8.67
C ALA A 75 -3.42 4.27 -9.96
N LYS A 76 -2.57 5.32 -9.92
CA LYS A 76 -1.73 5.72 -11.08
C LYS A 76 -0.70 4.66 -11.46
N GLY A 77 -0.23 3.88 -10.49
CA GLY A 77 0.67 2.75 -10.70
C GLY A 77 -0.04 1.43 -10.96
N GLY A 78 -1.38 1.41 -11.02
CA GLY A 78 -2.18 0.20 -11.16
C GLY A 78 -2.27 -0.65 -9.88
N PHE A 79 -2.00 -0.06 -8.72
CA PHE A 79 -2.10 -0.73 -7.43
C PHE A 79 -3.46 -0.45 -6.77
N GLU A 80 -4.08 -1.50 -6.25
CA GLU A 80 -5.29 -1.41 -5.44
C GLU A 80 -4.95 -1.65 -3.97
N LEU A 81 -5.28 -0.69 -3.11
CA LEU A 81 -5.12 -0.83 -1.65
C LEU A 81 -6.29 -1.60 -1.04
N ASP A 82 -5.97 -2.52 -0.13
CA ASP A 82 -6.94 -3.34 0.58
C ASP A 82 -6.51 -3.60 2.02
N LYS A 83 -7.40 -4.17 2.83
CA LYS A 83 -7.15 -4.59 4.22
C LYS A 83 -6.66 -3.44 5.11
N TRP A 84 -7.44 -2.37 5.15
CA TRP A 84 -7.17 -1.21 5.99
C TRP A 84 -7.20 -1.55 7.48
N SER A 85 -6.25 -1.02 8.23
CA SER A 85 -6.18 -1.13 9.69
C SER A 85 -5.88 0.25 10.28
N THR A 86 -6.50 0.58 11.41
CA THR A 86 -6.33 1.89 12.06
C THR A 86 -6.62 1.81 13.55
N ASN A 87 -5.97 2.66 14.34
CA ASN A 87 -6.32 2.92 15.74
C ASN A 87 -7.43 3.97 15.90
N TYR A 88 -7.91 4.56 14.79
CA TYR A 88 -9.00 5.54 14.74
C TYR A 88 -10.18 4.96 13.94
N PRO A 89 -11.10 4.22 14.59
CA PRO A 89 -12.21 3.52 13.94
C PRO A 89 -13.08 4.35 12.98
N PRO A 90 -13.35 5.65 13.25
CA PRO A 90 -14.16 6.46 12.32
C PRO A 90 -13.59 6.56 10.89
N LEU A 91 -12.28 6.38 10.70
CA LEU A 91 -11.66 6.35 9.36
C LEU A 91 -12.22 5.23 8.45
N LEU A 92 -12.68 4.12 9.04
CA LEU A 92 -13.16 2.95 8.32
C LEU A 92 -14.69 2.86 8.28
N ALA A 93 -15.42 3.82 8.86
CA ALA A 93 -16.88 3.76 8.97
C ALA A 93 -17.60 3.59 7.61
N ASN A 94 -16.99 4.10 6.53
CA ASN A 94 -17.55 4.04 5.18
C ASN A 94 -16.90 2.97 4.28
N GLN A 95 -16.07 2.07 4.83
CA GLN A 95 -15.44 1.00 4.07
C GLN A 95 -16.22 -0.31 4.20
N PRO A 96 -16.40 -1.08 3.11
CA PRO A 96 -17.00 -2.40 3.20
C PRO A 96 -16.14 -3.32 4.10
N LEU A 97 -16.80 -4.21 4.83
CA LEU A 97 -16.14 -5.12 5.78
C LEU A 97 -15.06 -5.99 5.13
N SER A 98 -15.19 -6.29 3.83
CA SER A 98 -14.18 -7.02 3.05
C SER A 98 -12.84 -6.29 2.95
N GLN A 99 -12.85 -4.96 3.05
CA GLN A 99 -11.66 -4.11 2.95
C GLN A 99 -11.08 -3.72 4.31
N GLN A 100 -11.64 -4.24 5.41
CA GLN A 100 -11.13 -4.02 6.76
C GLN A 100 -10.27 -5.21 7.17
N ARG A 101 -9.05 -4.95 7.65
CA ARG A 101 -8.20 -6.00 8.22
C ARG A 101 -8.84 -6.45 9.53
N VAL A 102 -8.96 -7.76 9.73
CA VAL A 102 -9.35 -8.34 11.03
C VAL A 102 -8.37 -7.78 12.08
N PRO A 103 -8.86 -7.27 13.23
CA PRO A 103 -7.98 -6.82 14.29
C PRO A 103 -7.00 -7.94 14.62
N ILE A 104 -5.70 -7.63 14.61
CA ILE A 104 -4.69 -8.58 15.09
C ILE A 104 -5.03 -8.81 16.57
N GLN A 105 -5.54 -9.99 16.90
CA GLN A 105 -5.69 -10.41 18.29
C GLN A 105 -4.28 -10.60 18.83
N VAL A 106 -3.80 -9.59 19.56
CA VAL A 106 -2.58 -9.67 20.36
C VAL A 106 -2.95 -10.19 21.74
#